data_AF-A0A347WFM1-F1
#
_entry.id   AF-A0A347WFM1-F1
#
_cell.length_a   1.000
_cell.length_b   1.000
_cell.length_c   1.000
_cell.angle_alpha   90.00
_cell.angle_beta   90.00
_cell.angle_gamma   90.00
#
_symmetry.space_group_name_H-M   'P 1'
#
loop_
_entity.id
_entity.type
_entity.pdbx_description
1 polymer ?
#
loop_
_entity_poly.entity_id
_entity_poly.type
_entity_poly.pdbx_seq_one_letter_code
_entity_poly.pdbx_strand_id
1 'polypeptide(L)'
;MKARWLAGEDNGFALLVVLWTMVMLSFLAFAIIATGRRQMRMAALERLHAQLQAQADGGVWEAAFHLLDPARGHWSADGVIHQVRHDRIVIQYRIVSEGGKVNPNLASPDLLAALLRVIGAQDRIAQTVAANIRAWRFPLQQGATPPAGSAAAYVAAGLTYGPPGAPFQTPEETGLVLGMTPGLTRQLLPYLSLYWDADPILSLASPVVRQALVMTGRNPAPDDEARAQTIVGIDVTVTDTSGARALRHAVITAQPGGNAASPVRIVQWDMPQNY
;
A
#
# COMPACT_ATOMS: atom_id res chain seq x y z
N MET A 1 -83.48 -16.76 53.35
CA MET A 1 -82.96 -16.94 51.97
C MET A 1 -82.95 -15.59 51.27
N LYS A 2 -81.80 -14.92 51.11
CA LYS A 2 -81.46 -14.04 49.98
C LYS A 2 -80.08 -13.38 50.13
N ALA A 3 -79.21 -13.77 49.20
CA ALA A 3 -78.09 -13.09 48.56
C ALA A 3 -77.06 -12.33 49.43
N ARG A 4 -75.95 -13.02 49.70
CA ARG A 4 -74.66 -12.47 50.12
C ARG A 4 -73.96 -11.90 48.88
N TRP A 5 -73.82 -10.58 48.79
CA TRP A 5 -73.06 -9.93 47.72
C TRP A 5 -71.56 -10.22 47.91
N LEU A 6 -70.97 -10.95 46.96
CA LEU A 6 -69.52 -11.04 46.81
C LEU A 6 -69.07 -9.74 46.12
N ALA A 7 -68.50 -8.81 46.89
CA ALA A 7 -67.80 -7.66 46.33
C ALA A 7 -66.53 -8.17 45.64
N GLY A 8 -66.49 -8.09 44.31
CA GLY A 8 -65.34 -8.49 43.50
C GLY A 8 -64.13 -7.59 43.77
N GLU A 9 -63.01 -8.19 44.12
CA GLU A 9 -61.69 -7.56 44.24
C GLU A 9 -61.07 -7.31 42.84
N ASP A 10 -61.61 -6.37 42.06
CA ASP A 10 -61.14 -6.10 40.68
C ASP A 10 -60.36 -4.77 40.53
N ASN A 11 -59.79 -4.22 41.60
CA ASN A 11 -59.01 -2.97 41.56
C ASN A 11 -57.47 -3.15 41.59
N GLY A 12 -56.96 -4.38 41.76
CA GLY A 12 -55.51 -4.66 41.78
C GLY A 12 -54.92 -5.03 40.42
N PHE A 13 -55.72 -5.64 39.54
CA PHE A 13 -55.25 -6.15 38.25
C PHE A 13 -54.92 -5.03 37.25
N ALA A 14 -55.71 -3.95 37.24
CA ALA A 14 -55.49 -2.81 36.36
C ALA A 14 -54.13 -2.12 36.63
N LEU A 15 -53.74 -1.97 37.91
CA LEU A 15 -52.45 -1.39 38.28
C LEU A 15 -51.28 -2.27 37.83
N LEU A 16 -51.43 -3.60 37.91
CA LEU A 16 -50.41 -4.55 37.47
C LEU A 16 -50.22 -4.50 35.95
N VAL A 17 -51.30 -4.39 35.18
CA VAL A 17 -51.24 -4.21 33.72
C VAL A 17 -50.57 -2.88 33.35
N VAL A 18 -50.89 -1.79 34.05
CA VAL A 18 -50.25 -0.48 33.81
C VAL A 18 -48.76 -0.52 34.16
N LEU A 19 -48.39 -1.12 35.28
CA LEU A 19 -46.99 -1.24 35.67
C LEU A 19 -46.20 -2.06 34.64
N TRP A 20 -46.75 -3.19 34.19
CA TRP A 20 -46.11 -4.02 33.19
C TRP A 20 -46.01 -3.34 31.82
N THR A 21 -47.04 -2.62 31.39
CA THR A 21 -46.96 -1.84 30.15
C THR A 21 -45.92 -0.73 30.26
N MET A 22 -45.84 -0.03 31.40
CA MET A 22 -44.84 1.01 31.63
C MET A 22 -43.40 0.45 31.63
N VAL A 23 -43.18 -0.75 32.19
CA VAL A 23 -41.89 -1.47 32.12
C VAL A 23 -41.54 -1.84 30.68
N MET A 24 -42.50 -2.39 29.93
CA MET A 24 -42.30 -2.78 28.52
C MET A 24 -42.00 -1.55 27.63
N LEU A 25 -42.75 -0.45 27.81
CA LEU A 25 -42.50 0.81 27.11
C LEU A 25 -41.11 1.39 27.47
N SER A 26 -40.72 1.31 28.74
CA SER A 26 -39.39 1.78 29.18
C SER A 26 -38.27 0.97 28.55
N PHE A 27 -38.42 -0.36 28.46
CA PHE A 27 -37.45 -1.23 27.79
C PHE A 27 -37.36 -0.92 26.28
N LEU A 28 -38.50 -0.70 25.61
CA LEU A 28 -38.53 -0.31 24.20
C LEU A 28 -37.83 1.04 23.96
N ALA A 29 -38.13 2.03 24.80
CA ALA A 29 -37.49 3.35 24.74
C ALA A 29 -35.97 3.23 24.95
N PHE A 30 -35.52 2.44 25.93
CA PHE A 30 -34.10 2.19 26.18
C PHE A 30 -33.41 1.53 24.98
N ALA A 31 -34.04 0.51 24.38
CA ALA A 31 -33.50 -0.18 23.21
C ALA A 31 -33.31 0.77 22.02
N ILE A 32 -34.27 1.64 21.74
CA ILE A 32 -34.22 2.66 20.67
C ILE A 32 -33.11 3.68 20.92
N ILE A 33 -32.95 4.17 22.15
CA ILE A 33 -31.88 5.12 22.50
C ILE A 33 -30.51 4.48 22.35
N ALA A 34 -30.36 3.22 22.77
CA ALA A 34 -29.11 2.47 22.68
C ALA A 34 -28.71 2.14 21.23
N THR A 35 -29.66 1.84 20.34
CA THR A 35 -29.38 1.66 18.91
C THR A 35 -29.06 3.00 18.22
N GLY A 36 -29.79 4.07 18.52
CA GLY A 36 -29.53 5.40 17.97
C GLY A 36 -28.12 5.92 18.28
N ARG A 37 -27.63 5.74 19.51
CA ARG A 37 -26.25 6.11 19.89
C ARG A 37 -25.19 5.34 19.12
N ARG A 38 -25.42 4.06 18.82
CA ARG A 38 -24.50 3.23 18.02
C ARG A 38 -24.44 3.71 16.58
N GLN A 39 -25.60 3.96 15.96
CA GLN A 39 -25.66 4.47 14.59
C GLN A 39 -24.98 5.84 14.46
N MET A 40 -25.19 6.76 15.41
CA MET A 40 -24.51 8.06 15.41
C MET A 40 -22.98 7.93 15.53
N ARG A 41 -22.47 7.01 16.35
CA ARG A 41 -21.02 6.77 16.46
C ARG A 41 -20.42 6.21 15.17
N MET A 42 -21.10 5.26 14.52
CA MET A 42 -20.65 4.71 13.24
C MET A 42 -20.59 5.79 12.15
N ALA A 43 -21.66 6.58 12.01
CA ALA A 43 -21.69 7.67 11.05
C ALA A 43 -20.59 8.73 11.30
N ALA A 44 -20.26 8.99 12.58
CA ALA A 44 -19.16 9.89 12.92
C ALA A 44 -17.79 9.32 12.53
N LEU A 45 -17.56 8.02 12.73
CA LEU A 45 -16.31 7.35 12.34
C LEU A 45 -16.13 7.30 10.82
N GLU A 46 -17.19 6.97 10.07
CA GLU A 46 -17.14 6.99 8.60
C GLU A 46 -16.81 8.38 8.06
N ARG A 47 -17.43 9.42 8.62
CA ARG A 47 -17.12 10.82 8.28
C ARG A 47 -15.67 11.17 8.60
N LEU A 48 -15.16 10.76 9.75
CA LEU A 48 -13.77 10.98 10.13
C LEU A 48 -12.81 10.29 9.15
N HIS A 49 -13.03 9.02 8.84
CA HIS A 49 -12.21 8.29 7.87
C HIS A 49 -12.23 8.95 6.49
N ALA A 50 -13.40 9.37 6.01
CA ALA A 50 -13.51 10.10 4.74
C ALA A 50 -12.74 11.43 4.75
N GLN A 51 -12.78 12.16 5.87
CA GLN A 51 -12.03 13.41 6.04
C GLN A 51 -10.51 13.16 6.04
N LEU A 52 -10.03 12.16 6.79
CA LEU A 52 -8.61 11.83 6.83
C LEU A 52 -8.12 11.34 5.47
N GLN A 53 -8.93 10.58 4.72
CA GLN A 53 -8.58 10.16 3.38
C GLN A 53 -8.50 11.35 2.42
N ALA A 54 -9.47 12.28 2.45
CA ALA A 54 -9.42 13.48 1.64
C ALA A 54 -8.17 14.33 1.93
N GLN A 55 -7.71 14.35 3.19
CA GLN A 55 -6.46 15.01 3.55
C GLN A 55 -5.23 14.27 3.05
N ALA A 56 -5.22 12.93 3.07
CA ALA A 56 -4.14 12.16 2.49
C ALA A 56 -4.02 12.40 0.97
N ASP A 57 -5.16 12.55 0.30
CA ASP A 57 -5.26 12.87 -1.13
C ASP A 57 -4.71 14.26 -1.44
N GLY A 58 -5.13 15.26 -0.63
CA GLY A 58 -4.58 16.62 -0.71
C GLY A 58 -3.08 16.64 -0.40
N GLY A 59 -2.62 15.79 0.50
CA GLY A 59 -1.23 15.71 0.89
C GLY A 59 -0.29 15.25 -0.23
N VAL A 60 -0.77 14.44 -1.19
CA VAL A 60 0.02 14.10 -2.38
C VAL A 60 0.31 15.35 -3.21
N TRP A 61 -0.67 16.24 -3.35
CA TRP A 61 -0.51 17.50 -4.07
C TRP A 61 0.38 18.49 -3.32
N GLU A 62 0.32 18.52 -2.00
CA GLU A 62 1.23 19.34 -1.17
C GLU A 62 2.69 18.86 -1.30
N ALA A 63 2.93 17.55 -1.23
CA ALA A 63 4.24 16.98 -1.49
C ALA A 63 4.73 17.27 -2.92
N ALA A 64 3.85 17.17 -3.92
CA ALA A 64 4.17 17.51 -5.30
C ALA A 64 4.48 19.01 -5.48
N PHE A 65 3.80 19.89 -4.76
CA PHE A 65 4.09 21.32 -4.73
C PHE A 65 5.48 21.58 -4.15
N HIS A 66 5.81 21.00 -3.00
CA HIS A 66 7.14 21.11 -2.41
C HIS A 66 8.24 20.50 -3.29
N LEU A 67 7.96 19.42 -4.02
CA LEU A 67 8.91 18.87 -4.98
C LEU A 67 9.22 19.84 -6.14
N LEU A 68 8.24 20.65 -6.54
CA LEU A 68 8.37 21.62 -7.64
C LEU A 68 8.89 22.99 -7.20
N ASP A 69 8.91 23.30 -5.90
CA ASP A 69 9.39 24.58 -5.39
C ASP A 69 10.89 24.75 -5.70
N PRO A 70 11.30 25.78 -6.46
CA PRO A 70 12.71 26.02 -6.78
C PRO A 70 13.50 26.68 -5.62
N ALA A 71 12.84 27.05 -4.53
CA ALA A 71 13.41 27.81 -3.42
C ALA A 71 13.57 26.95 -2.15
N ARG A 72 13.55 27.61 -0.97
CA ARG A 72 13.79 26.96 0.34
C ARG A 72 12.70 25.97 0.77
N GLY A 73 11.54 25.95 0.10
CA GLY A 73 10.48 24.99 0.37
C GLY A 73 10.64 23.68 -0.38
N HIS A 74 11.73 23.48 -1.14
CA HIS A 74 11.97 22.26 -1.89
C HIS A 74 12.09 21.01 -0.99
N TRP A 75 11.34 19.95 -1.32
CA TRP A 75 11.53 18.61 -0.74
C TRP A 75 12.12 17.68 -1.79
N SER A 76 13.28 17.09 -1.50
CA SER A 76 13.96 16.16 -2.39
C SER A 76 13.39 14.74 -2.29
N ALA A 77 13.57 13.95 -3.34
CA ALA A 77 13.09 12.56 -3.41
C ALA A 77 14.04 11.56 -2.72
N ASP A 78 14.49 11.91 -1.52
CA ASP A 78 15.53 11.19 -0.74
C ASP A 78 14.96 10.21 0.30
N GLY A 79 13.64 10.17 0.45
CA GLY A 79 12.92 9.32 1.41
C GLY A 79 12.89 9.87 2.84
N VAL A 80 13.31 11.11 3.07
CA VAL A 80 13.16 11.79 4.36
C VAL A 80 11.68 12.04 4.66
N ILE A 81 11.30 11.89 5.92
CA ILE A 81 9.93 12.15 6.37
C ILE A 81 9.80 13.64 6.69
N HIS A 82 8.97 14.33 5.93
CA HIS A 82 8.50 15.67 6.23
C HIS A 82 7.21 15.58 7.03
N GLN A 83 7.04 16.43 8.05
CA GLN A 83 5.86 16.40 8.92
C GLN A 83 5.25 17.79 9.05
N VAL A 84 3.95 17.86 8.79
CA VAL A 84 3.13 19.05 8.99
C VAL A 84 2.05 18.75 10.02
N ARG A 85 1.78 19.70 10.91
CA ARG A 85 0.72 19.57 11.93
C ARG A 85 -0.32 20.65 11.71
N HIS A 86 -1.57 20.23 11.53
CA HIS A 86 -2.73 21.09 11.42
C HIS A 86 -3.72 20.73 12.53
N ASP A 87 -3.84 21.60 13.54
CA ASP A 87 -4.74 21.41 14.67
C ASP A 87 -4.58 20.03 15.33
N ARG A 88 -5.56 19.13 15.14
CA ARG A 88 -5.59 17.77 15.71
C ARG A 88 -4.95 16.71 14.81
N ILE A 89 -4.43 17.10 13.66
CA ILE A 89 -3.98 16.19 12.62
C ILE A 89 -2.49 16.37 12.35
N VAL A 90 -1.79 15.24 12.28
CA VAL A 90 -0.39 15.16 11.88
C VAL A 90 -0.34 14.46 10.52
N ILE A 91 0.26 15.13 9.54
CA ILE A 91 0.48 14.59 8.21
C ILE A 91 1.98 14.37 8.02
N GLN A 92 2.34 13.15 7.63
CA GLN A 92 3.70 12.77 7.30
C GLN A 92 3.78 12.48 5.80
N TYR A 93 4.77 13.07 5.16
CA TYR A 93 5.04 12.93 3.73
C TYR A 93 6.41 12.28 3.58
N ARG A 94 6.48 11.28 2.72
CA ARG A 94 7.75 10.65 2.36
C ARG A 94 7.80 10.55 0.84
N ILE A 95 8.80 11.20 0.26
CA ILE A 95 9.00 11.25 -1.20
C ILE A 95 10.22 10.40 -1.52
N VAL A 96 10.07 9.39 -2.37
CA VAL A 96 11.15 8.48 -2.74
C VAL A 96 11.28 8.46 -4.26
N SER A 97 12.49 8.61 -4.76
CA SER A 97 12.76 8.41 -6.18
C SER A 97 12.53 6.95 -6.59
N GLU A 98 11.75 6.76 -7.66
CA GLU A 98 11.60 5.44 -8.29
C GLU A 98 12.92 4.99 -8.96
N GLY A 99 13.82 5.93 -9.27
CA GLY A 99 15.17 5.63 -9.75
C GLY A 99 16.11 5.03 -8.69
N GLY A 100 15.71 5.01 -7.41
CA GLY A 100 16.41 4.26 -6.36
C GLY A 100 15.97 2.79 -6.25
N LYS A 101 14.97 2.36 -7.03
CA LYS A 101 14.38 1.02 -6.98
C LYS A 101 14.81 0.16 -8.18
N VAL A 102 14.69 -1.16 -8.04
CA VAL A 102 15.10 -2.12 -9.07
C VAL A 102 13.93 -2.39 -10.01
N ASN A 103 14.14 -2.21 -11.32
CA ASN A 103 13.15 -2.63 -12.31
C ASN A 103 13.31 -4.10 -12.68
N PRO A 104 12.37 -5.01 -12.30
CA PRO A 104 12.46 -6.43 -12.64
C PRO A 104 12.41 -6.70 -14.15
N ASN A 105 11.89 -5.75 -14.95
CA ASN A 105 11.88 -5.82 -16.41
C ASN A 105 13.23 -5.51 -17.07
N LEU A 106 14.20 -4.96 -16.34
CA LEU A 106 15.48 -4.51 -16.90
C LEU A 106 16.68 -5.07 -16.14
N ALA A 107 16.53 -5.27 -14.83
CA ALA A 107 17.59 -5.72 -13.94
C ALA A 107 18.23 -7.03 -14.39
N SER A 108 19.55 -7.11 -14.19
CA SER A 108 20.31 -8.33 -14.45
C SER A 108 19.96 -9.41 -13.42
N PRO A 109 20.12 -10.70 -13.78
CA PRO A 109 19.99 -11.79 -12.82
C PRO A 109 20.91 -11.62 -11.60
N ASP A 110 22.11 -11.06 -11.79
CA ASP A 110 23.08 -10.84 -10.71
C ASP A 110 22.57 -9.80 -9.70
N LEU A 111 21.99 -8.69 -10.17
CA LEU A 111 21.40 -7.67 -9.31
C LEU A 111 20.17 -8.20 -8.56
N LEU A 112 19.30 -8.92 -9.26
CA LEU A 112 18.13 -9.55 -8.64
C LEU A 112 18.53 -10.58 -7.58
N ALA A 113 19.53 -11.42 -7.87
CA ALA A 113 20.06 -12.40 -6.91
C ALA A 113 20.76 -11.71 -5.72
N ALA A 114 21.47 -10.61 -5.94
CA ALA A 114 22.04 -9.80 -4.86
C ALA A 114 20.94 -9.22 -3.97
N LEU A 115 19.90 -8.62 -4.55
CA LEU A 115 18.77 -8.06 -3.81
C LEU A 115 18.06 -9.13 -2.97
N LEU A 116 17.76 -10.28 -3.57
CA LEU A 116 17.13 -11.42 -2.88
C LEU A 116 17.98 -11.93 -1.69
N ARG A 117 19.31 -11.95 -1.82
CA ARG A 117 20.21 -12.30 -0.71
C ARG A 117 20.18 -11.29 0.42
N VAL A 118 20.20 -10.00 0.09
CA VAL A 118 20.18 -8.93 1.10
C VAL A 118 18.89 -8.95 1.91
N ILE A 119 17.75 -9.26 1.29
CA ILE A 119 16.47 -9.42 2.01
C ILE A 119 16.34 -10.76 2.77
N GLY A 120 17.36 -11.62 2.70
CA GLY A 120 17.46 -12.83 3.53
C GLY A 120 17.22 -14.16 2.81
N ALA A 121 17.09 -14.19 1.48
CA ALA A 121 17.02 -15.45 0.75
C ALA A 121 18.36 -16.19 0.75
N GLN A 122 18.32 -17.52 0.82
CA GLN A 122 19.50 -18.36 0.65
C GLN A 122 20.09 -18.19 -0.76
N ASP A 123 21.41 -18.22 -0.90
CA ASP A 123 22.11 -17.95 -2.16
C ASP A 123 21.57 -18.77 -3.36
N ARG A 124 21.37 -20.08 -3.16
CA ARG A 124 20.78 -20.95 -4.19
C ARG A 124 19.37 -20.55 -4.60
N ILE A 125 18.54 -20.16 -3.63
CA ILE A 125 17.16 -19.70 -3.89
C ILE A 125 17.22 -18.37 -4.63
N ALA A 126 18.05 -17.43 -4.17
CA ALA A 126 18.22 -16.12 -4.79
C ALA A 126 18.64 -16.23 -6.27
N GLN A 127 19.62 -17.08 -6.58
CA GLN A 127 20.06 -17.33 -7.96
C GLN A 127 18.95 -17.96 -8.82
N THR A 128 18.28 -18.98 -8.28
CA THR A 128 17.19 -19.68 -8.99
C THR A 128 16.03 -18.75 -9.29
N VAL A 129 15.58 -17.99 -8.29
CA VAL A 129 14.48 -17.04 -8.44
C VAL A 129 14.86 -15.91 -9.39
N ALA A 130 16.07 -15.35 -9.29
CA ALA A 130 16.53 -14.32 -10.23
C ALA A 130 16.57 -14.82 -11.69
N ALA A 131 17.02 -16.06 -11.92
CA ALA A 131 16.96 -16.69 -13.24
C ALA A 131 15.50 -16.87 -13.70
N ASN A 132 14.60 -17.27 -12.81
CA ASN A 132 13.18 -17.42 -13.11
C ASN A 132 12.48 -16.07 -13.38
N ILE A 133 12.90 -14.96 -12.75
CA ILE A 133 12.41 -13.60 -13.05
C ILE A 133 12.81 -13.20 -14.48
N ARG A 134 14.02 -13.58 -14.93
CA ARG A 134 14.42 -13.40 -16.35
C ARG A 134 13.58 -14.30 -17.27
N ALA A 135 13.42 -15.57 -16.91
CA ALA A 135 12.66 -16.55 -17.70
C ALA A 135 11.17 -16.19 -17.78
N TRP A 136 10.63 -15.48 -16.80
CA TRP A 136 9.27 -14.92 -16.84
C TRP A 136 9.03 -14.06 -18.09
N ARG A 137 9.98 -13.17 -18.36
CA ARG A 137 9.97 -12.21 -19.48
C ARG A 137 10.46 -12.83 -20.78
N PHE A 138 11.40 -13.77 -20.67
CA PHE A 138 12.07 -14.41 -21.81
C PHE A 138 12.15 -15.92 -21.59
N PRO A 139 11.01 -16.65 -21.68
CA PRO A 139 10.96 -18.07 -21.41
C PRO A 139 11.76 -18.84 -22.45
N LEU A 140 12.57 -19.78 -21.97
CA LEU A 140 13.27 -20.72 -22.84
C LEU A 140 12.26 -21.74 -23.38
N GLN A 141 12.24 -21.92 -24.70
CA GLN A 141 11.23 -22.76 -25.36
C GLN A 141 11.65 -24.22 -25.53
N GLN A 142 12.93 -24.60 -25.42
CA GLN A 142 13.38 -25.97 -25.81
C GLN A 142 14.54 -26.55 -24.99
N GLY A 143 14.47 -27.87 -24.73
CA GLY A 143 15.48 -28.72 -24.08
C GLY A 143 14.92 -30.10 -23.70
N ALA A 144 15.76 -31.13 -23.58
CA ALA A 144 15.36 -32.50 -23.16
C ALA A 144 14.94 -32.59 -21.67
N THR A 145 15.24 -31.55 -20.90
CA THR A 145 14.79 -31.32 -19.52
C THR A 145 14.13 -29.94 -19.49
N PRO A 146 13.00 -29.74 -18.78
CA PRO A 146 12.38 -28.43 -18.66
C PRO A 146 13.42 -27.41 -18.20
N PRO A 147 13.74 -26.37 -18.99
CA PRO A 147 14.64 -25.32 -18.54
C PRO A 147 14.07 -24.67 -17.26
N ALA A 148 14.94 -24.28 -16.33
CA ALA A 148 14.52 -23.55 -15.14
C ALA A 148 13.67 -22.32 -15.53
N GLY A 149 12.49 -22.19 -14.92
CA GLY A 149 11.56 -21.10 -15.20
C GLY A 149 10.76 -21.21 -16.49
N SER A 150 10.83 -22.32 -17.24
CA SER A 150 9.98 -22.60 -18.40
C SER A 150 8.54 -22.99 -18.01
N ALA A 151 7.58 -22.91 -18.94
CA ALA A 151 6.21 -23.34 -18.69
C ALA A 151 6.11 -24.80 -18.18
N ALA A 152 6.93 -25.71 -18.72
CA ALA A 152 6.98 -27.09 -18.25
C ALA A 152 7.47 -27.21 -16.80
N ALA A 153 8.36 -26.32 -16.34
CA ALA A 153 8.83 -26.31 -14.94
C ALA A 153 7.71 -25.90 -13.97
N TYR A 154 6.79 -25.00 -14.39
CA TYR A 154 5.63 -24.63 -13.58
C TYR A 154 4.62 -25.78 -13.48
N VAL A 155 4.34 -26.45 -14.60
CA VAL A 155 3.47 -27.64 -14.62
C VAL A 155 4.05 -28.76 -13.75
N ALA A 156 5.37 -29.00 -13.83
CA ALA A 156 6.05 -29.98 -12.97
C ALA A 156 5.99 -29.60 -11.48
N ALA A 157 5.87 -28.31 -11.15
CA ALA A 157 5.65 -27.81 -9.80
C ALA A 157 4.17 -27.79 -9.38
N GLY A 158 3.26 -28.32 -10.21
CA GLY A 158 1.82 -28.38 -9.93
C GLY A 158 1.06 -27.08 -10.15
N LEU A 159 1.68 -26.10 -10.83
CA LEU A 159 1.05 -24.82 -11.15
C LEU A 159 0.32 -24.89 -12.50
N THR A 160 -0.84 -24.24 -12.58
CA THR A 160 -1.70 -24.21 -13.78
C THR A 160 -1.38 -23.08 -14.75
N TYR A 161 -0.39 -22.25 -14.41
CA TYR A 161 0.05 -21.10 -15.18
C TYR A 161 1.56 -21.21 -15.45
N GLY A 162 2.06 -20.35 -16.31
CA GLY A 162 3.49 -20.30 -16.65
C GLY A 162 3.92 -18.87 -17.02
N PRO A 163 5.21 -18.69 -17.34
CA PRO A 163 5.74 -17.40 -17.72
C PRO A 163 5.07 -16.91 -19.01
N PRO A 164 4.55 -15.68 -19.06
CA PRO A 164 3.86 -15.16 -20.23
C PRO A 164 4.81 -14.79 -21.38
N GLY A 165 6.12 -14.65 -21.12
CA GLY A 165 7.07 -14.13 -22.10
C GLY A 165 6.85 -12.64 -22.40
N ALA A 166 6.33 -11.92 -21.41
CA ALA A 166 6.04 -10.49 -21.49
C ALA A 166 6.62 -9.77 -20.25
N PRO A 167 6.86 -8.45 -20.34
CA PRO A 167 7.22 -7.64 -19.18
C PRO A 167 6.16 -7.73 -18.08
N PHE A 168 6.61 -7.67 -16.82
CA PHE A 168 5.76 -7.48 -15.66
C PHE A 168 4.91 -6.22 -15.83
N GLN A 169 3.60 -6.34 -15.57
CA GLN A 169 2.66 -5.21 -15.61
C GLN A 169 2.53 -4.55 -14.24
N THR A 170 2.73 -5.33 -13.17
CA THR A 170 2.81 -4.81 -11.80
C THR A 170 3.97 -5.47 -11.04
N PRO A 171 4.57 -4.81 -10.03
CA PRO A 171 5.58 -5.44 -9.19
C PRO A 171 5.10 -6.74 -8.52
N GLU A 172 3.81 -6.84 -8.18
CA GLU A 172 3.19 -7.97 -7.47
C GLU A 172 3.23 -9.27 -8.29
N GLU A 173 3.24 -9.18 -9.62
CA GLU A 173 3.38 -10.33 -10.50
C GLU A 173 4.70 -11.10 -10.27
N THR A 174 5.72 -10.48 -9.66
CA THR A 174 6.92 -11.20 -9.23
C THR A 174 6.62 -12.34 -8.24
N GLY A 175 5.50 -12.25 -7.51
CA GLY A 175 5.00 -13.32 -6.66
C GLY A 175 4.54 -14.58 -7.40
N LEU A 176 4.28 -14.49 -8.71
CA LEU A 176 3.94 -15.63 -9.56
C LEU A 176 5.19 -16.34 -10.08
N VAL A 177 6.39 -15.78 -9.86
CA VAL A 177 7.62 -16.41 -10.35
C VAL A 177 7.93 -17.69 -9.57
N LEU A 178 8.26 -18.75 -10.30
CA LEU A 178 8.61 -20.04 -9.72
C LEU A 178 9.72 -19.91 -8.67
N GLY A 179 9.48 -20.47 -7.48
CA GLY A 179 10.39 -20.39 -6.33
C GLY A 179 10.19 -19.16 -5.45
N MET A 180 9.30 -18.24 -5.81
CA MET A 180 8.90 -17.13 -4.95
C MET A 180 7.94 -17.61 -3.86
N THR A 181 8.02 -17.01 -2.67
CA THR A 181 7.10 -17.27 -1.56
C THR A 181 6.38 -15.98 -1.16
N PRO A 182 5.16 -16.03 -0.57
CA PRO A 182 4.47 -14.83 -0.12
C PRO A 182 5.26 -13.98 0.89
N GLY A 183 6.13 -14.60 1.69
CA GLY A 183 7.05 -13.88 2.58
C GLY A 183 8.13 -13.12 1.81
N LEU A 184 8.78 -13.80 0.86
CA LEU A 184 9.83 -13.20 0.05
C LEU A 184 9.29 -12.11 -0.88
N THR A 185 8.11 -12.30 -1.48
CA THR A 185 7.44 -11.27 -2.29
C THR A 185 7.17 -10.02 -1.46
N ARG A 186 6.59 -10.14 -0.26
CA ARG A 186 6.34 -8.98 0.62
C ARG A 186 7.60 -8.22 1.00
N GLN A 187 8.72 -8.91 1.18
CA GLN A 187 10.00 -8.28 1.46
C GLN A 187 10.64 -7.64 0.23
N LEU A 188 10.38 -8.18 -0.96
CA LEU A 188 10.94 -7.71 -2.23
C LEU A 188 10.21 -6.46 -2.77
N LEU A 189 8.88 -6.44 -2.70
CA LEU A 189 8.03 -5.42 -3.34
C LEU A 189 8.42 -3.96 -3.05
N PRO A 190 8.77 -3.57 -1.80
CA PRO A 190 9.15 -2.18 -1.50
C PRO A 190 10.37 -1.67 -2.29
N TYR A 191 11.18 -2.57 -2.83
CA TYR A 191 12.41 -2.27 -3.55
C TYR A 191 12.25 -2.35 -5.08
N LEU A 192 11.06 -2.67 -5.58
CA LEU A 192 10.80 -2.79 -7.01
C LEU A 192 10.05 -1.57 -7.55
N SER A 193 10.36 -1.22 -8.80
CA SER A 193 9.60 -0.21 -9.56
C SER A 193 9.56 -0.58 -11.02
N LEU A 194 8.43 -0.38 -11.68
CA LEU A 194 8.33 -0.52 -13.13
C LEU A 194 8.56 0.81 -13.87
N TYR A 195 8.73 1.89 -13.13
CA TYR A 195 8.67 3.26 -13.64
C TYR A 195 10.04 3.84 -14.00
N TRP A 196 11.13 3.21 -13.54
CA TRP A 196 12.49 3.59 -13.88
C TRP A 196 13.06 2.70 -14.99
N ASP A 197 13.75 3.31 -15.98
CA ASP A 197 14.20 2.64 -17.20
C ASP A 197 15.70 2.27 -17.22
N ALA A 198 16.38 2.38 -16.07
CA ALA A 198 17.80 2.06 -15.94
C ALA A 198 18.08 1.26 -14.65
N ASP A 199 19.36 0.94 -14.41
CA ASP A 199 19.78 0.41 -13.12
C ASP A 199 19.57 1.47 -12.01
N PRO A 200 19.35 1.06 -10.75
CA PRO A 200 19.09 2.02 -9.67
C PRO A 200 20.29 2.91 -9.38
N ILE A 201 20.00 4.16 -9.04
CA ILE A 201 21.00 5.17 -8.67
C ILE A 201 21.41 5.00 -7.20
N LEU A 202 22.71 4.86 -6.95
CA LEU A 202 23.27 4.47 -5.65
C LEU A 202 22.95 5.48 -4.52
N SER A 203 22.96 6.78 -4.83
CA SER A 203 22.67 7.88 -3.90
C SER A 203 21.20 7.89 -3.47
N LEU A 204 20.29 7.52 -4.38
CA LEU A 204 18.84 7.48 -4.16
C LEU A 204 18.35 6.11 -3.66
N ALA A 205 19.16 5.06 -3.81
CA ALA A 205 18.83 3.70 -3.42
C ALA A 205 18.70 3.55 -1.89
N SER A 206 17.73 2.73 -1.47
CA SER A 206 17.60 2.30 -0.07
C SER A 206 18.85 1.55 0.40
N PRO A 207 19.11 1.42 1.71
CA PRO A 207 20.26 0.67 2.21
C PRO A 207 20.35 -0.76 1.65
N VAL A 208 19.20 -1.41 1.45
CA VAL A 208 19.09 -2.76 0.89
C VAL A 208 19.50 -2.79 -0.60
N VAL A 209 18.94 -1.90 -1.42
CA VAL A 209 19.27 -1.84 -2.85
C VAL A 209 20.73 -1.41 -3.05
N ARG A 210 21.21 -0.46 -2.24
CA ARG A 210 22.61 0.00 -2.24
C ARG A 210 23.57 -1.15 -1.96
N GLN A 211 23.28 -1.97 -0.95
CA GLN A 211 24.09 -3.14 -0.65
C GLN A 211 24.10 -4.13 -1.83
N ALA A 212 22.94 -4.39 -2.43
CA ALA A 212 22.84 -5.28 -3.60
C ALA A 212 23.65 -4.74 -4.79
N LEU A 213 23.59 -3.44 -5.08
CA LEU A 213 24.38 -2.80 -6.13
C LEU A 213 25.88 -2.96 -5.89
N VAL A 214 26.35 -2.67 -4.67
CA VAL A 214 27.77 -2.80 -4.29
C VAL A 214 28.27 -4.24 -4.48
N MET A 215 27.44 -5.25 -4.15
CA MET A 215 27.79 -6.66 -4.37
C MET A 215 27.98 -7.03 -5.85
N THR A 216 27.36 -6.28 -6.77
CA THR A 216 27.49 -6.52 -8.22
C THR A 216 28.61 -5.71 -8.89
N GLY A 217 29.20 -4.72 -8.19
CA GLY A 217 30.24 -3.86 -8.74
C GLY A 217 29.78 -2.93 -9.85
N ARG A 218 28.48 -2.73 -10.07
CA ARG A 218 27.95 -1.75 -11.03
C ARG A 218 27.97 -0.35 -10.45
N ASN A 219 28.42 0.60 -11.27
CA ASN A 219 28.40 2.02 -10.95
C ASN A 219 27.39 2.71 -11.90
N PRO A 220 26.34 3.38 -11.39
CA PRO A 220 25.37 4.07 -12.23
C PRO A 220 25.98 5.28 -12.93
N ALA A 221 25.38 5.69 -14.06
CA ALA A 221 25.84 6.84 -14.84
C ALA A 221 25.52 8.17 -14.11
N PRO A 222 26.42 9.19 -14.16
CA PRO A 222 26.23 10.46 -13.47
C PRO A 222 25.03 11.30 -13.97
N ASP A 223 24.61 11.14 -15.23
CA ASP A 223 23.62 12.01 -15.88
C ASP A 223 22.15 11.66 -15.54
N ASP A 224 21.91 10.56 -14.82
CA ASP A 224 20.56 10.06 -14.55
C ASP A 224 19.91 10.62 -13.27
N GLU A 225 20.67 11.25 -12.38
CA GLU A 225 20.20 11.61 -11.04
C GLU A 225 19.11 12.69 -11.04
N ALA A 226 19.25 13.71 -11.89
CA ALA A 226 18.22 14.74 -12.04
C ALA A 226 16.90 14.16 -12.60
N ARG A 227 17.00 13.20 -13.55
CA ARG A 227 15.85 12.50 -14.14
C ARG A 227 15.18 11.58 -13.13
N ALA A 228 15.96 10.87 -12.32
CA ALA A 228 15.42 10.02 -11.26
C ALA A 228 14.63 10.80 -10.20
N GLN A 229 14.97 12.07 -9.96
CA GLN A 229 14.21 12.94 -9.05
C GLN A 229 12.89 13.45 -9.64
N THR A 230 12.66 13.28 -10.95
CA THR A 230 11.39 13.65 -11.59
C THR A 230 10.32 12.57 -11.44
N ILE A 231 10.68 11.31 -11.23
CA ILE A 231 9.73 10.22 -11.07
C ILE A 231 9.80 9.65 -9.66
N VAL A 232 8.74 9.91 -8.89
CA VAL A 232 8.77 9.71 -7.45
C VAL A 232 7.50 9.03 -6.95
N GLY A 233 7.67 8.16 -5.96
CA GLY A 233 6.60 7.68 -5.10
C GLY A 233 6.42 8.63 -3.91
N ILE A 234 5.18 8.98 -3.61
CA ILE A 234 4.78 9.80 -2.47
C ILE A 234 3.91 8.95 -1.55
N ASP A 235 4.41 8.72 -0.34
CA ASP A 235 3.64 8.14 0.77
C ASP A 235 3.14 9.28 1.67
N VAL A 236 1.83 9.33 1.89
CA VAL A 236 1.19 10.27 2.81
C VAL A 236 0.49 9.49 3.91
N THR A 237 0.86 9.78 5.16
CA THR A 237 0.21 9.22 6.36
C THR A 237 -0.42 10.34 7.16
N VAL A 238 -1.74 10.28 7.33
CA VAL A 238 -2.51 11.23 8.13
C VAL A 238 -2.91 10.55 9.43
N THR A 239 -2.61 11.16 10.58
CA THR A 239 -2.99 10.65 11.91
C THR A 239 -3.70 11.73 12.69
N ASP A 240 -4.89 11.43 13.22
CA ASP A 240 -5.62 12.28 14.15
C ASP A 240 -5.25 11.99 15.62
N THR A 241 -5.46 12.96 16.51
CA THR A 241 -5.32 12.82 17.96
C THR A 241 -6.09 11.64 18.58
N SER A 242 -7.18 11.17 17.97
CA SER A 242 -7.92 9.97 18.39
C SER A 242 -7.19 8.65 18.08
N GLY A 243 -6.14 8.69 17.25
CA GLY A 243 -5.44 7.52 16.74
C GLY A 243 -5.97 7.00 15.40
N ALA A 244 -7.04 7.58 14.85
CA ALA A 244 -7.51 7.29 13.51
C ALA A 244 -6.45 7.67 12.46
N ARG A 245 -6.28 6.82 11.43
CA ARG A 245 -5.26 7.00 10.39
C ARG A 245 -5.81 6.80 9.00
N ALA A 246 -5.26 7.53 8.05
CA ALA A 246 -5.47 7.35 6.62
C ALA A 246 -4.13 7.36 5.89
N LEU A 247 -4.04 6.60 4.80
CA LEU A 247 -2.82 6.43 4.02
C LEU A 247 -3.12 6.62 2.55
N ARG A 248 -2.17 7.24 1.83
CA ARG A 248 -2.19 7.38 0.37
C ARG A 248 -0.80 7.11 -0.19
N HIS A 249 -0.74 6.32 -1.26
CA HIS A 249 0.46 6.14 -2.05
C HIS A 249 0.16 6.58 -3.49
N ALA A 250 1.03 7.41 -4.06
CA ALA A 250 0.93 7.81 -5.45
C ALA A 250 2.30 7.87 -6.10
N VAL A 251 2.40 7.42 -7.35
CA VAL A 251 3.58 7.64 -8.18
C VAL A 251 3.27 8.78 -9.13
N ILE A 252 4.12 9.80 -9.13
CA ILE A 252 3.99 10.96 -10.00
C ILE A 252 5.25 11.17 -10.82
N THR A 253 5.08 11.80 -11.97
CA THR A 253 6.16 12.46 -12.71
C THR A 253 6.01 13.96 -12.56
N ALA A 254 7.05 14.62 -12.07
CA ALA A 254 7.14 16.06 -11.89
C ALA A 254 8.20 16.64 -12.84
N GLN A 255 7.87 17.67 -13.60
CA GLN A 255 8.80 18.34 -14.50
C GLN A 255 9.11 19.75 -13.95
N PRO A 256 10.28 19.95 -13.31
CA PRO A 256 10.67 21.27 -12.82
C PRO A 256 10.90 22.23 -14.00
N GLY A 257 10.26 23.41 -13.97
CA GLY A 257 10.60 24.53 -14.87
C GLY A 257 10.19 24.42 -16.34
N GLY A 258 9.34 23.46 -16.73
CA GLY A 258 8.82 23.35 -18.10
C GLY A 258 7.56 24.21 -18.35
N ASN A 259 7.40 24.75 -19.57
CA ASN A 259 6.13 25.35 -20.07
C ASN A 259 5.00 24.31 -20.26
N ALA A 260 5.05 23.19 -19.54
CA ALA A 260 4.05 22.14 -19.64
C ALA A 260 2.73 22.62 -19.00
N ALA A 261 1.61 22.37 -19.68
CA ALA A 261 0.28 22.70 -19.16
C ALA A 261 -0.07 21.97 -17.85
N SER A 262 0.71 20.96 -17.45
CA SER A 262 0.58 20.24 -16.18
C SER A 262 1.98 19.83 -15.68
N PRO A 263 2.55 20.53 -14.69
CA PRO A 263 3.90 20.27 -14.18
C PRO A 263 4.00 18.96 -13.37
N VAL A 264 2.85 18.38 -13.00
CA VAL A 264 2.72 17.10 -12.32
C VAL A 264 1.77 16.21 -13.11
N ARG A 265 2.14 14.95 -13.32
CA ARG A 265 1.28 13.92 -13.86
C ARG A 265 1.27 12.71 -12.92
N ILE A 266 0.08 12.24 -12.58
CA ILE A 266 -0.11 11.01 -11.80
C ILE A 266 0.10 9.82 -12.73
N VAL A 267 0.99 8.91 -12.33
CA VAL A 267 1.26 7.63 -13.00
C VAL A 267 0.48 6.50 -12.34
N GLN A 268 0.45 6.49 -11.01
CA GLN A 268 -0.29 5.52 -10.21
C GLN A 268 -0.94 6.21 -9.01
N TRP A 269 -2.14 5.78 -8.66
CA TRP A 269 -2.88 6.26 -7.49
C TRP A 269 -3.45 5.08 -6.74
N ASP A 270 -2.90 4.77 -5.56
CA ASP A 270 -3.26 3.57 -4.81
C ASP A 270 -3.61 3.89 -3.35
N MET A 271 -4.34 2.97 -2.73
CA MET A 271 -4.53 2.91 -1.28
C MET A 271 -3.63 1.78 -0.77
N PRO A 272 -2.52 2.06 -0.09
CA PRO A 272 -1.66 1.00 0.41
C PRO A 272 -2.46 0.11 1.37
N GLN A 273 -2.66 -1.15 0.99
CA GLN A 273 -3.54 -2.09 1.70
C GLN A 273 -2.93 -2.57 3.03
N ASN A 274 -1.63 -2.42 3.26
CA ASN A 274 -0.96 -2.76 4.53
C ASN A 274 0.41 -2.06 4.65
N TYR A 275 0.68 -1.44 5.80
CA TYR A 275 2.02 -1.19 6.34
C TYR A 275 2.04 -1.64 7.80
#